data_AF-A0A1G0H3A0-F1
#
_entry.id   AF-A0A1G0H3A0-F1
#
_cell.length_a   1.000
_cell.length_b   1.000
_cell.length_c   1.000
_cell.angle_alpha   90.00
_cell.angle_beta   90.00
_cell.angle_gamma   90.00
#
_symmetry.space_group_name_H-M   'P 1'
#
loop_
_entity.id
_entity.type
_entity.pdbx_description
1 polymer ?
#
loop_
_entity_poly.entity_id
_entity_poly.type
_entity_poly.pdbx_seq_one_letter_code
_entity_poly.pdbx_strand_id
1 'polypeptide(L)'
;MATIEKCVSKVDGSAQYRVRVRLRGFPPQTASFKRLTNAKKWVQQTEAAIREGRHFKTVASRKHTLQEAIDRYLKFVLPSKKPNSQKDQSKQLIWWVSIGIEF
;
A
#
# COMPACT_ATOMS: atom_id res chain seq x y z
N MET A 1 16.86 -10.01 -3.39
CA MET A 1 18.24 -9.55 -3.61
C MET A 1 18.26 -8.03 -3.75
N ALA A 2 19.15 -7.36 -3.02
CA ALA A 2 19.40 -5.93 -3.13
C ALA A 2 20.59 -5.68 -4.07
N THR A 3 20.46 -4.72 -4.98
CA THR A 3 21.49 -4.33 -5.93
C THR A 3 21.84 -2.87 -5.69
N ILE A 4 23.13 -2.55 -5.62
CA ILE A 4 23.62 -1.18 -5.48
C ILE A 4 24.38 -0.84 -6.76
N GLU A 5 23.88 0.15 -7.49
CA GLU A 5 24.46 0.69 -8.71
C GLU A 5 25.16 2.02 -8.37
N LYS A 6 26.43 2.17 -8.72
CA LYS A 6 27.15 3.45 -8.60
C LYS A 6 26.98 4.22 -9.91
N CYS A 7 26.26 5.33 -9.87
CA CYS A 7 26.19 6.29 -10.96
C CYS A 7 27.05 7.50 -10.62
N VAL A 8 27.98 7.86 -11.50
CA VAL A 8 28.65 9.15 -11.44
C VAL A 8 27.87 10.13 -12.33
N SER A 9 27.46 11.27 -11.75
CA SER A 9 26.78 12.30 -12.53
C SER A 9 27.76 12.93 -13.50
N LYS A 10 27.49 12.80 -14.81
CA LYS A 10 28.34 13.36 -15.88
C LYS A 10 28.48 14.89 -15.85
N VAL A 11 27.56 15.59 -15.19
CA VAL A 11 27.47 17.06 -15.16
C VAL A 11 28.27 17.67 -14.01
N ASP A 12 28.34 16.98 -12.87
CA ASP A 12 28.83 17.56 -11.60
C ASP A 12 29.97 16.74 -10.98
N GLY A 13 30.31 15.57 -11.55
CA GLY A 13 31.33 14.66 -11.01
C GLY A 13 30.96 13.99 -9.68
N SER A 14 29.81 14.34 -9.10
CA SER A 14 29.34 13.79 -7.85
C SER A 14 28.93 12.32 -7.98
N ALA A 15 29.44 11.50 -7.07
CA ALA A 15 29.11 10.08 -6.99
C ALA A 15 27.74 9.89 -6.34
N GLN A 16 26.82 9.27 -7.06
CA GLN A 16 25.50 8.87 -6.59
C GLN A 16 25.40 7.34 -6.56
N TYR A 17 24.86 6.82 -5.47
CA TYR A 17 24.65 5.40 -5.23
C TYR A 17 23.15 5.13 -5.33
N ARG A 18 22.72 4.51 -6.42
CA ARG A 18 21.34 4.06 -6.60
C ARG A 18 21.22 2.65 -6.03
N VAL A 19 20.18 2.41 -5.25
CA VAL A 19 19.90 1.14 -4.61
C VAL A 19 18.56 0.64 -5.11
N ARG A 20 18.49 -0.65 -5.43
CA ARG A 20 17.28 -1.35 -5.82
C ARG A 20 17.11 -2.61 -4.99
N VAL A 21 16.07 -2.67 -4.16
CA VAL A 21 15.75 -3.83 -3.33
C VAL A 21 14.57 -4.58 -3.94
N ARG A 22 14.80 -5.84 -4.31
CA ARG A 22 13.74 -6.76 -4.80
C ARG A 22 13.56 -7.90 -3.82
N LEU A 23 12.36 -8.04 -3.26
CA LEU A 23 11.97 -9.18 -2.43
C LEU A 23 10.76 -9.88 -3.05
N ARG A 24 10.75 -11.22 -3.03
CA ARG A 24 9.65 -12.01 -3.59
C ARG A 24 8.36 -11.71 -2.82
N GLY A 25 7.29 -11.38 -3.55
CA GLY A 25 6.00 -11.01 -2.96
C GLY A 25 5.85 -9.53 -2.59
N PHE A 26 6.85 -8.67 -2.88
CA PHE A 26 6.81 -7.25 -2.57
C PHE A 26 7.17 -6.38 -3.78
N PRO A 27 6.62 -5.16 -3.90
CA PRO A 27 7.00 -4.24 -4.96
C PRO A 27 8.48 -3.82 -4.82
N PRO A 28 9.20 -3.61 -5.95
CA PRO A 28 10.60 -3.21 -5.91
C PRO A 28 10.74 -1.80 -5.32
N GLN A 29 11.64 -1.64 -4.35
CA GLN A 29 11.95 -0.34 -3.74
C GLN A 29 13.25 0.23 -4.33
N THR A 30 13.25 1.52 -4.66
CA THR A 30 14.42 2.22 -5.22
C THR A 30 14.72 3.49 -4.45
N ALA A 31 16.00 3.77 -4.21
CA ALA A 31 16.45 5.00 -3.58
C ALA A 31 17.83 5.41 -4.09
N SER A 32 18.15 6.70 -4.04
CA SER A 32 19.43 7.25 -4.48
C SER A 32 20.10 8.00 -3.32
N PHE A 33 21.38 7.75 -3.08
CA PHE A 33 22.15 8.34 -1.98
C PHE A 33 23.48 8.92 -2.49
N LYS A 34 23.98 9.97 -1.83
CA LYS A 34 25.31 10.53 -2.14
C LYS A 34 26.48 9.76 -1.48
N ARG A 35 26.20 8.97 -0.45
CA ARG A 35 27.19 8.22 0.34
C ARG A 35 26.88 6.73 0.33
N LEU A 36 27.90 5.89 0.11
CA LEU A 36 27.79 4.43 0.08
C LEU A 36 27.34 3.85 1.43
N THR A 37 27.79 4.44 2.54
CA THR A 37 27.40 4.01 3.89
C THR A 37 25.91 4.18 4.14
N ASN A 38 25.33 5.31 3.69
CA ASN A 38 23.89 5.55 3.80
C ASN A 38 23.10 4.58 2.93
N ALA A 39 23.58 4.28 1.72
CA ALA A 39 22.98 3.29 0.83
C ALA A 39 22.93 1.90 1.49
N LYS A 40 24.04 1.43 2.07
CA LYS A 40 24.09 0.14 2.78
C LYS A 40 23.15 0.09 3.99
N LYS A 41 23.14 1.16 4.80
CA LYS A 41 22.25 1.26 5.98
C LYS A 41 20.78 1.24 5.55
N TRP A 42 20.43 1.93 4.47
CA TRP A 42 19.08 1.94 3.94
C TRP A 42 18.64 0.57 3.40
N VAL A 43 19.52 -0.17 2.72
CA VAL A 43 19.23 -1.58 2.31
C VAL A 43 18.85 -2.42 3.51
N GLN A 44 19.68 -2.41 4.55
CA GLN A 44 19.46 -3.22 5.76
C GLN A 44 18.15 -2.84 6.47
N GLN A 45 17.89 -1.54 6.63
CA GLN A 45 16.67 -1.04 7.24
C GLN A 45 15.41 -1.39 6.43
N THR A 46 15.50 -1.29 5.10
CA THR A 46 14.38 -1.59 4.20
C THR A 46 14.10 -3.08 4.16
N GLU A 47 15.13 -3.91 4.12
CA GLU A 47 14.98 -5.37 4.18
C GLU A 47 14.39 -5.81 5.52
N ALA A 48 14.87 -5.25 6.65
CA ALA A 48 14.30 -5.49 7.97
C ALA A 48 12.82 -5.04 8.04
N ALA A 49 12.48 -3.84 7.56
CA ALA A 49 11.12 -3.32 7.58
C ALA A 49 10.14 -4.16 6.72
N ILE A 50 10.61 -4.66 5.57
CA ILE A 50 9.81 -5.56 4.72
C ILE A 50 9.65 -6.92 5.39
N ARG A 51 10.73 -7.48 5.97
CA ARG A 51 10.72 -8.80 6.62
C ARG A 51 9.90 -8.82 7.91
N GLU A 52 9.92 -7.73 8.67
CA GLU A 52 9.10 -7.57 9.87
C GLU A 52 7.61 -7.40 9.56
N GLY A 53 7.21 -7.33 8.29
CA GLY A 53 5.80 -7.17 7.90
C GLY A 53 5.18 -5.83 8.32
N ARG A 54 5.96 -4.95 8.97
CA ARG A 54 5.54 -3.60 9.38
C ARG A 54 5.42 -2.62 8.21
N HIS A 55 5.86 -3.01 7.01
CA HIS A 55 5.75 -2.18 5.82
C HIS A 55 4.35 -2.18 5.17
N PHE A 56 3.39 -2.94 5.70
CA PHE A 56 1.99 -2.83 5.28
C PHE A 56 1.05 -2.65 6.48
N LYS A 57 0.95 -1.41 6.99
CA LYS A 57 -0.31 -0.95 7.60
C LYS A 57 -1.49 -1.04 6.60
N THR A 58 -1.21 -1.21 5.31
CA THR A 58 -2.18 -1.33 4.23
C THR A 58 -2.85 -2.71 4.12
N VAL A 59 -2.41 -3.75 4.87
CA VAL A 59 -3.18 -5.02 4.86
C VAL A 59 -4.53 -4.84 5.55
N ALA A 60 -4.66 -3.91 6.51
CA ALA A 60 -5.97 -3.58 7.09
C ALA A 60 -6.94 -2.96 6.06
N SER A 61 -6.43 -2.14 5.13
CA SER A 61 -7.21 -1.67 3.97
C SER A 61 -7.49 -2.75 2.92
N ARG A 62 -6.75 -3.86 2.94
CA ARG A 62 -7.03 -5.05 2.09
C ARG A 62 -7.92 -6.09 2.79
N LYS A 63 -8.10 -6.00 4.11
CA LYS A 63 -8.84 -6.98 4.93
C LYS A 63 -10.30 -6.59 5.16
N HIS A 64 -10.66 -5.36 4.88
CA HIS A 64 -12.05 -4.92 4.89
C HIS A 64 -12.34 -4.26 3.54
N THR A 65 -12.87 -5.06 2.64
CA THR A 65 -13.38 -4.55 1.36
C THR A 65 -14.55 -3.61 1.62
N LEU A 66 -14.78 -2.63 0.73
CA LEU A 66 -15.97 -1.78 0.77
C LEU A 66 -17.25 -2.65 0.85
N GLN A 67 -17.22 -3.81 0.20
CA GLN A 67 -18.28 -4.81 0.24
C GLN A 67 -18.55 -5.36 1.65
N GLU A 68 -17.52 -5.69 2.44
CA GLU A 68 -17.69 -6.13 3.83
C GLU A 68 -18.25 -5.02 4.74
N ALA A 69 -17.85 -3.76 4.50
CA ALA A 69 -18.39 -2.63 5.23
C ALA A 69 -19.88 -2.43 4.92
N ILE A 70 -20.27 -2.59 3.65
CA ILE A 70 -21.66 -2.50 3.19
C ILE A 70 -22.50 -3.67 3.75
N ASP A 71 -22.01 -4.91 3.72
CA ASP A 71 -22.71 -6.07 4.30
C ASP A 71 -22.97 -5.88 5.80
N ARG A 72 -21.97 -5.38 6.54
CA ARG A 72 -22.12 -5.08 7.97
C ARG A 72 -23.14 -3.96 8.20
N TYR A 73 -23.15 -2.92 7.37
CA TYR A 73 -24.12 -1.83 7.46
C TYR A 73 -25.55 -2.31 7.21
N LEU A 74 -25.74 -3.18 6.20
CA LEU A 74 -27.01 -3.83 5.88
C LEU A 74 -27.53 -4.69 7.04
N LYS A 75 -26.66 -5.48 7.68
CA LYS A 75 -27.06 -6.42 8.75
C LYS A 75 -27.31 -5.75 10.10
N PHE A 76 -26.48 -4.79 10.49
CA PHE A 76 -26.49 -4.29 11.88
C PHE A 76 -27.09 -2.88 12.03
N VAL A 77 -27.03 -2.03 11.00
CA VAL A 77 -27.41 -0.62 11.12
C VAL A 77 -28.76 -0.33 10.45
N LEU A 78 -28.99 -0.91 9.28
CA LEU A 78 -30.23 -0.75 8.52
C LEU A 78 -31.52 -1.18 9.26
N PRO A 79 -31.59 -2.34 9.94
CA PRO A 79 -32.82 -2.75 10.63
C PRO A 79 -33.21 -1.82 11.80
N SER A 80 -32.26 -1.04 12.33
CA SER A 80 -32.51 -0.04 13.38
C SER A 80 -33.02 1.31 12.85
N LYS A 81 -33.03 1.53 11.53
CA LYS A 81 -33.46 2.80 10.92
C LYS A 81 -34.92 2.77 10.49
N LYS A 82 -35.50 3.94 10.23
CA LYS A 82 -36.88 4.09 9.73
C LYS A 82 -37.06 3.35 8.39
N PRO A 83 -38.20 2.68 8.16
CA PRO A 83 -38.42 1.83 6.98
C PRO A 83 -38.29 2.56 5.62
N ASN A 84 -38.65 3.84 5.55
CA ASN A 84 -38.42 4.64 4.33
C ASN A 84 -36.91 4.81 4.05
N SER A 85 -36.14 5.23 5.07
CA SER A 85 -34.69 5.38 4.94
C SER A 85 -33.98 4.05 4.65
N GLN A 86 -34.57 2.91 5.05
CA GLN A 86 -34.02 1.61 4.71
C GLN A 86 -34.05 1.31 3.21
N LYS A 87 -35.15 1.66 2.54
CA LYS A 87 -35.32 1.43 1.10
C LYS A 87 -34.40 2.31 0.27
N ASP A 88 -34.22 3.57 0.65
CA ASP A 88 -33.34 4.49 -0.08
C ASP A 88 -31.86 4.12 0.12
N GLN A 89 -31.44 3.83 1.36
CA GLN A 89 -30.06 3.47 1.65
C GLN A 89 -29.67 2.10 1.08
N SER A 90 -30.57 1.12 1.08
CA SER A 90 -30.27 -0.19 0.47
C SER A 90 -30.05 -0.07 -1.04
N LYS A 91 -30.87 0.70 -1.77
CA LYS A 91 -30.66 0.97 -3.20
C LYS A 91 -29.31 1.63 -3.48
N GLN A 92 -28.95 2.64 -2.67
CA GLN A 92 -27.64 3.29 -2.77
C GLN A 92 -26.54 2.26 -2.55
N LEU A 93 -26.53 1.56 -1.41
CA LEU A 93 -25.49 0.59 -1.08
C LEU A 93 -25.35 -0.54 -2.12
N ILE A 94 -26.46 -1.02 -2.69
CA ILE A 94 -26.46 -2.03 -3.77
C ILE A 94 -25.85 -1.46 -5.05
N TRP A 95 -26.16 -0.20 -5.41
CA TRP A 95 -25.54 0.47 -6.55
C TRP A 95 -24.03 0.63 -6.37
N TRP A 96 -23.56 0.96 -5.17
CA TRP A 96 -22.12 1.07 -4.86
C TRP A 96 -21.39 -0.28 -4.98
N VAL A 97 -22.05 -1.40 -4.64
CA VAL A 97 -21.50 -2.75 -4.86
C VAL A 97 -21.50 -3.11 -6.35
N SER A 98 -22.56 -2.74 -7.08
CA SER A 98 -22.70 -3.04 -8.51
C SER A 98 -21.72 -2.28 -9.39
N ILE A 99 -21.23 -1.11 -8.97
CA ILE A 99 -20.37 -0.26 -9.80
C ILE A 99 -18.90 -0.72 -9.84
N GLY A 100 -18.55 -1.77 -9.08
CA GLY A 100 -17.28 -2.49 -9.22
C GLY A 100 -16.07 -1.55 -9.35
N ILE A 101 -15.73 -0.85 -8.28
CA ILE A 101 -14.51 -0.03 -8.26
C ILE A 101 -13.32 -1.00 -8.26
N GLU A 102 -12.81 -1.33 -9.44
CA GLU A 102 -11.46 -1.90 -9.62
C GLU A 102 -10.44 -0.86 -9.11
N PHE A 103 -9.74 -1.22 -8.03
CA PHE A 103 -8.63 -0.46 -7.46
C PHE A 103 -7.35 -1.29 -7.51
#